data_AF-A0A6A8DBW1-F1
#
_entry.id   AF-A0A6A8DBW1-F1
#
_cell.length_a   1.000
_cell.length_b   1.000
_cell.length_c   1.000
_cell.angle_alpha   90.00
_cell.angle_beta   90.00
_cell.angle_gamma   90.00
#
_symmetry.space_group_name_H-M   'P 1'
#
loop_
_entity.id
_entity.type
_entity.pdbx_description
1 polymer ?
#
loop_
_entity_poly.entity_id
_entity_poly.type
_entity_poly.pdbx_seq_one_letter_code
_entity_poly.pdbx_strand_id
1 'polypeptide(L)'
;MFLNEIKNLQFYSQLSLKHVEDRLLITADFPREFCVDNHLIQPFLYVTLYVRGEVRIKIIDEGTAKIYTPTKKEIEPTTYKQIIQFAMKHSKQFNNISVNYLL
;
A
#
# COMPACT_ATOMS: atom_id res chain seq x y z
N MET A 1 9.18 -3.94 -13.88
CA MET A 1 7.88 -4.64 -14.04
C MET A 1 6.83 -3.88 -13.24
N PHE A 2 5.56 -3.89 -13.65
CA PHE A 2 4.51 -3.19 -12.92
C PHE A 2 3.92 -4.10 -11.82
N LEU A 3 3.55 -3.53 -10.67
CA LEU A 3 2.70 -4.20 -9.70
C LEU A 3 1.26 -4.17 -10.23
N ASN A 4 0.78 -5.33 -10.66
CA ASN A 4 -0.56 -5.52 -11.23
C ASN A 4 -1.37 -6.49 -10.35
N GLU A 5 -2.70 -6.38 -10.36
CA GLU A 5 -3.65 -7.34 -9.75
C GLU A 5 -3.25 -7.93 -8.37
N ILE A 6 -3.09 -7.10 -7.34
CA ILE A 6 -2.98 -7.63 -5.98
C ILE A 6 -4.29 -8.28 -5.54
N LYS A 7 -4.23 -9.40 -4.82
CA LYS A 7 -5.41 -10.12 -4.32
C LYS A 7 -5.37 -10.23 -2.81
N ASN A 8 -6.51 -10.57 -2.21
CA ASN A 8 -6.63 -10.89 -0.79
C ASN A 8 -6.00 -9.83 0.14
N LEU A 9 -6.29 -8.56 -0.13
CA LEU A 9 -5.88 -7.46 0.77
C LEU A 9 -6.47 -7.70 2.16
N GLN A 10 -5.61 -7.77 3.17
CA GLN A 10 -6.03 -7.85 4.57
C GLN A 10 -5.32 -6.79 5.39
N PHE A 11 -6.07 -6.21 6.31
CA PHE A 11 -5.52 -5.25 7.25
C PHE A 11 -4.70 -6.00 8.29
N TYR A 12 -3.42 -5.64 8.40
CA TYR A 12 -2.53 -6.25 9.38
C TYR A 12 -2.39 -5.37 10.62
N SER A 13 -1.96 -4.12 10.43
CA SER A 13 -1.84 -3.16 11.53
C SER A 13 -1.84 -1.71 11.04
N GLN A 14 -2.04 -0.80 11.99
CA GLN A 14 -2.05 0.63 11.77
C GLN A 14 -1.13 1.30 12.78
N LEU A 15 -0.30 2.21 12.30
CA LEU A 15 0.54 3.08 13.11
C LEU A 15 0.13 4.53 12.85
N SER A 16 -0.83 5.02 13.65
CA SER A 16 -1.25 6.41 13.60
C SER A 16 -0.25 7.28 14.35
N LEU A 17 0.44 8.17 13.62
CA LEU A 17 1.21 9.25 14.24
C LEU A 17 0.29 10.45 14.46
N LYS A 18 0.53 11.16 15.56
CA LYS A 18 -0.49 11.97 16.24
C LYS A 18 -1.20 13.05 15.39
N HIS A 19 -0.69 13.54 14.25
CA HIS A 19 -1.28 14.75 13.64
C HIS A 19 -1.26 14.93 12.10
N VAL A 20 -0.61 14.08 11.28
CA VAL A 20 -0.46 14.43 9.83
C VAL A 20 -0.51 13.27 8.85
N GLU A 21 -0.29 12.05 9.31
CA GLU A 21 -0.28 10.88 8.45
C GLU A 21 -0.82 9.66 9.19
N ASP A 22 -1.36 8.72 8.42
CA ASP A 22 -1.72 7.40 8.90
C ASP A 22 -0.93 6.35 8.11
N ARG A 23 -0.29 5.44 8.83
CA ARG A 23 0.55 4.39 8.24
C ARG A 23 -0.15 3.05 8.43
N LEU A 24 -0.34 2.30 7.36
CA LEU A 24 -1.00 1.01 7.35
C LEU A 24 -0.07 -0.06 6.81
N LEU A 25 -0.02 -1.18 7.52
CA LEU A 25 0.54 -2.42 7.04
C LEU A 25 -0.60 -3.30 6.52
N ILE A 26 -0.49 -3.69 5.25
CA ILE A 26 -1.51 -4.46 4.54
C ILE A 26 -0.81 -5.69 3.96
N THR A 27 -1.35 -6.87 4.26
CA THR A 27 -0.95 -8.11 3.58
C THR A 27 -1.73 -8.24 2.28
N ALA A 28 -1.13 -8.90 1.29
CA ALA A 28 -1.75 -9.16 0.01
C ALA A 28 -1.09 -10.38 -0.65
N ASP A 29 -1.79 -10.99 -1.59
CA ASP A 29 -1.20 -11.90 -2.55
C ASP A 29 -0.57 -11.09 -3.67
N PHE A 30 0.76 -11.04 -3.67
CA PHE A 30 1.54 -10.39 -4.70
C PHE A 30 1.68 -11.31 -5.92
N PRO A 31 1.69 -10.77 -7.15
CA PRO A 31 1.94 -11.57 -8.35
C PRO A 31 3.28 -12.30 -8.25
N ARG A 32 3.27 -13.60 -8.57
CA ARG A 32 4.45 -14.44 -8.46
C ARG A 32 5.64 -13.90 -9.25
N GLU A 33 5.40 -13.46 -10.49
CA GLU A 33 6.43 -12.91 -11.36
C GLU A 33 7.07 -11.65 -10.75
N PHE A 34 6.24 -10.76 -10.22
CA PHE A 34 6.70 -9.58 -9.52
C PHE A 34 7.60 -9.93 -8.31
N CYS A 35 7.22 -10.94 -7.52
CA CYS A 35 8.03 -11.40 -6.39
C CYS A 35 9.37 -11.99 -6.84
N VAL A 36 9.38 -12.81 -7.90
CA VAL A 36 10.60 -13.42 -8.43
C VAL A 36 11.57 -12.36 -8.93
N ASP A 37 11.09 -11.45 -9.78
CA ASP A 37 11.93 -10.41 -10.39
C ASP A 37 12.56 -9.49 -9.34
N ASN A 38 11.80 -9.16 -8.29
CA ASN A 38 12.24 -8.28 -7.21
C ASN A 38 12.90 -9.04 -6.04
N HIS A 39 13.02 -10.37 -6.14
CA HIS A 39 13.60 -11.24 -5.12
C HIS A 39 12.96 -11.04 -3.73
N LEU A 40 11.63 -11.11 -3.71
CA LEU A 40 10.77 -10.98 -2.53
C LEU A 40 10.28 -12.36 -2.09
N ILE A 41 10.17 -12.58 -0.78
CA ILE A 41 9.80 -13.89 -0.19
C ILE A 41 8.51 -13.75 0.65
N GLN A 42 8.42 -12.73 1.47
CA GLN A 42 7.28 -12.39 2.33
C GLN A 42 7.00 -10.88 2.27
N PRO A 43 6.49 -10.37 1.14
CA PRO A 43 6.22 -8.95 0.95
C PRO A 43 4.92 -8.50 1.64
N PHE A 44 4.93 -7.26 2.11
CA PHE A 44 3.79 -6.53 2.68
C PHE A 44 3.72 -5.13 2.09
N LEU A 45 2.52 -4.58 1.96
CA LEU A 45 2.31 -3.19 1.59
C LEU A 45 2.43 -2.30 2.84
N TYR A 46 3.32 -1.32 2.76
CA TYR A 46 3.43 -0.23 3.72
C TYR A 46 2.89 1.05 3.10
N VAL A 47 1.66 1.42 3.46
CA VAL A 47 0.94 2.54 2.89
C VAL A 47 0.94 3.71 3.86
N THR A 48 1.31 4.89 3.40
CA THR A 48 1.24 6.14 4.16
C THR A 48 0.23 7.07 3.51
N LEU A 49 -0.82 7.43 4.24
CA LEU A 49 -1.84 8.39 3.85
C LEU A 49 -1.53 9.73 4.51
N TYR A 50 -1.40 10.80 3.73
CA TYR A 50 -1.19 12.15 4.24
C TYR A 50 -2.50 12.95 4.23
N VAL A 51 -2.70 13.81 5.24
CA VAL A 51 -3.90 14.67 5.34
C VAL A 51 -4.04 15.61 4.13
N ARG A 52 -2.92 16.02 3.52
CA ARG A 52 -2.89 16.86 2.30
C ARG A 52 -3.24 16.11 1.02
N GLY A 53 -3.50 14.82 1.13
CA GLY A 53 -3.95 13.96 0.05
C GLY A 53 -2.87 13.27 -0.77
N GLU A 54 -1.62 13.37 -0.35
CA GLU A 54 -0.57 12.50 -0.89
C GLU A 54 -0.72 11.07 -0.34
N VAL A 55 -0.37 10.08 -1.16
CA VAL A 55 -0.26 8.68 -0.73
C VAL A 55 1.07 8.12 -1.19
N ARG A 56 1.78 7.48 -0.25
CA ARG A 56 3.02 6.75 -0.53
C ARG A 56 2.81 5.26 -0.28
N ILE A 57 3.26 4.44 -1.22
CA ILE A 57 3.21 2.99 -1.13
C ILE A 57 4.65 2.47 -1.18
N LYS A 58 5.01 1.66 -0.20
CA LYS A 58 6.25 0.88 -0.19
C LYS A 58 5.88 -0.60 -0.06
N ILE A 59 6.79 -1.45 -0.48
CA ILE A 59 6.73 -2.90 -0.25
C ILE A 59 7.89 -3.24 0.67
N ILE A 60 7.58 -3.81 1.83
CA ILE A 60 8.57 -4.28 2.80
C ILE A 60 8.55 -5.80 2.74
N ASP A 61 9.71 -6.41 2.56
CA ASP A 61 9.85 -7.86 2.54
C ASP A 61 10.50 -8.32 3.85
N GLU A 62 9.74 -9.04 4.69
CA GLU A 62 10.27 -9.53 5.97
C GLU A 62 11.27 -10.68 5.75
N GLY A 63 11.09 -11.47 4.69
CA GLY A 63 11.96 -12.61 4.38
C GLY A 63 13.38 -12.20 3.97
N THR A 64 13.56 -11.01 3.41
CA THR A 64 14.87 -10.51 2.93
C THR A 64 15.30 -9.17 3.53
N ALA A 65 14.47 -8.57 4.40
CA ALA A 65 14.62 -7.21 4.92
C ALA A 65 14.75 -6.11 3.84
N LYS A 66 14.27 -6.39 2.62
CA LYS A 66 14.30 -5.43 1.51
C LYS A 66 13.13 -4.45 1.58
N ILE A 67 13.38 -3.25 1.09
CA ILE A 67 12.35 -2.23 0.90
C ILE A 67 12.34 -1.85 -0.59
N TYR A 68 11.22 -2.08 -1.24
CA TYR A 68 10.97 -1.63 -2.60
C TYR A 68 9.99 -0.44 -2.56
N THR A 69 10.36 0.67 -3.21
CA THR A 69 9.56 1.89 -3.24
C THR A 69 9.09 2.14 -4.68
N PRO A 70 8.01 1.47 -5.13
CA PRO A 70 7.50 1.67 -6.47
C PRO A 70 7.07 3.12 -6.69
N THR A 71 7.40 3.68 -7.84
CA THR A 71 6.77 4.91 -8.32
C THR A 71 5.31 4.64 -8.69
N LYS A 72 4.48 5.69 -8.72
CA LYS A 72 3.07 5.58 -9.16
C LYS A 72 2.94 4.98 -10.57
N LYS A 73 3.93 5.20 -11.44
CA LYS A 73 3.95 4.62 -12.78
C LYS A 73 4.15 3.11 -12.72
N GLU A 74 4.98 2.60 -11.81
CA GLU A 74 5.26 1.17 -11.64
C GLU A 74 4.13 0.37 -10.98
N ILE A 75 2.98 0.99 -10.71
CA ILE A 75 1.79 0.32 -10.19
C ILE A 75 0.67 0.52 -11.19
N GLU A 76 -0.03 -0.54 -11.54
CA GLU A 76 -1.22 -0.46 -12.39
C GLU A 76 -2.23 0.53 -11.78
N PRO A 77 -2.84 1.45 -12.55
CA PRO A 77 -3.74 2.46 -12.00
C PRO A 77 -4.92 1.91 -11.20
N THR A 78 -5.47 0.76 -11.61
CA THR A 78 -6.55 0.04 -10.92
C THR A 78 -6.06 -0.53 -9.59
N THR A 79 -4.93 -1.24 -9.59
CA THR A 79 -4.25 -1.76 -8.40
C THR A 79 -3.90 -0.65 -7.41
N TYR A 80 -3.34 0.46 -7.89
CA TYR A 80 -3.03 1.63 -7.09
C TYR A 80 -4.28 2.17 -6.37
N LYS A 81 -5.39 2.34 -7.10
CA LYS A 81 -6.66 2.78 -6.52
C LYS A 81 -7.21 1.80 -5.49
N GLN A 82 -7.13 0.50 -5.75
CA GLN A 82 -7.58 -0.55 -4.82
C GLN A 82 -6.79 -0.51 -3.50
N ILE A 83 -5.46 -0.39 -3.55
CA ILE A 83 -4.60 -0.25 -2.35
C ILE A 83 -5.05 0.95 -1.54
N ILE A 84 -5.22 2.11 -2.18
CA ILE A 84 -5.59 3.35 -1.51
C ILE A 84 -6.97 3.24 -0.87
N GLN A 85 -7.96 2.76 -1.61
CA GLN A 85 -9.33 2.61 -1.12
C GLN A 85 -9.37 1.68 0.10
N PHE A 86 -8.64 0.56 0.03
CA PHE A 86 -8.52 -0.36 1.16
C PHE A 86 -7.85 0.32 2.36
N ALA A 87 -6.73 1.00 2.15
CA ALA A 87 -6.01 1.71 3.21
C ALA A 87 -6.88 2.78 3.88
N MET A 88 -7.61 3.58 3.11
CA MET A 88 -8.52 4.61 3.64
C MET A 88 -9.65 4.01 4.47
N LYS A 89 -10.26 2.92 4.00
CA LYS A 89 -11.34 2.23 4.72
C LYS A 89 -10.91 1.75 6.11
N HIS A 90 -9.65 1.34 6.24
CA HIS A 90 -9.07 0.84 7.49
C HIS A 90 -8.33 1.93 8.30
N SER A 91 -8.24 3.15 7.77
CA SER A 91 -7.63 4.27 8.46
C SER A 91 -8.59 4.90 9.47
N LYS A 92 -8.12 5.13 10.70
CA LYS A 92 -8.90 5.86 11.72
C LYS A 92 -9.13 7.33 11.35
N GLN A 93 -8.20 7.95 10.63
CA GLN A 93 -8.25 9.37 10.29
C GLN A 93 -9.04 9.60 8.98
N PHE A 94 -8.99 8.64 8.05
CA PHE A 94 -9.49 8.82 6.69
C PHE A 94 -10.74 7.99 6.36
N ASN A 95 -11.23 7.11 7.25
CA ASN A 95 -12.42 6.27 6.99
C ASN A 95 -13.71 7.07 6.72
N ASN A 96 -13.78 8.35 7.14
CA ASN A 96 -14.93 9.22 6.93
C ASN A 96 -14.74 10.23 5.77
N ILE A 97 -13.61 10.17 5.05
CA ILE A 97 -13.30 11.10 3.96
C ILE A 97 -13.65 10.43 2.63
N SER A 98 -14.44 11.11 1.80
CA SER A 98 -14.83 10.60 0.47
C SER A 98 -13.63 10.55 -0.47
N VAL A 99 -13.47 9.41 -1.17
CA VAL A 99 -12.32 9.07 -2.04
C VAL A 99 -12.10 10.07 -3.19
N ASN A 100 -13.10 10.86 -3.56
CA ASN A 100 -13.04 11.82 -4.67
C ASN A 100 -12.04 12.97 -4.48
N TYR A 101 -11.47 13.17 -3.28
CA TYR A 101 -10.53 14.25 -3.00
C TYR A 101 -9.06 13.90 -3.29
N LEU A 102 -8.74 12.65 -3.62
CA LEU A 102 -7.36 12.13 -3.63
C LEU A 102 -6.88 11.58 -4.98
N LEU A 103 -7.74 11.60 -6.02
CA LEU A 103 -7.47 11.01 -7.34
C LEU A 103 -7.54 12.03 -8.47
#